data_AF-A0A9P3CUH1-F1
#
_entry.id   AF-A0A9P3CUH1-F1
#
_cell.length_a   1.000
_cell.length_b   1.000
_cell.length_c   1.000
_cell.angle_alpha   90.00
_cell.angle_beta   90.00
_cell.angle_gamma   90.00
#
_symmetry.space_group_name_H-M   'P 1'
#
loop_
_entity.id
_entity.type
_entity.pdbx_description
1 polymer ?
#
loop_
_entity_poly.entity_id
_entity_poly.type
_entity_poly.pdbx_seq_one_letter_code
_entity_poly.pdbx_strand_id
1 'polypeptide(L)'
;MKRSLLFLGILSLTAGTQVSAADLSWGDPTLDSGQFKVSGAIRSRYLHKDYVVGANEGSQNDDWRLTDIKLVLGYENPNWIAGADARCYQYDRLCDAIFLKKAWVGYKLSDQQRVTAGLQPVDFGFGEFWGSSYYETLLNTVGLEDIDNLGIKYKFADDKYNLTLGFYPTDGGNYKGTQKD
;
A
#
# COMPACT_ATOMS: atom_id res chain seq x y z
N MET A 1 22.57 -29.38 38.88
CA MET A 1 23.11 -28.78 37.64
C MET A 1 22.23 -27.59 37.27
N LYS A 2 22.71 -26.35 37.46
CA LYS A 2 21.94 -25.13 37.19
C LYS A 2 21.99 -24.84 35.69
N ARG A 3 20.86 -24.91 34.98
CA ARG A 3 20.75 -24.46 33.59
C ARG A 3 20.50 -22.96 33.60
N SER A 4 21.50 -22.19 33.15
CA SER A 4 21.38 -20.74 32.95
C SER A 4 20.52 -20.49 31.73
N LEU A 5 19.34 -19.90 31.92
CA LEU A 5 18.49 -19.37 30.84
C LEU A 5 19.03 -18.00 30.45
N LEU A 6 19.83 -17.96 29.38
CA LEU A 6 20.19 -16.72 28.69
C LEU A 6 18.99 -16.31 27.82
N PHE A 7 18.22 -15.33 28.29
CA PHE A 7 17.28 -14.60 27.44
C PHE A 7 18.10 -13.63 26.58
N LEU A 8 18.40 -14.01 25.34
CA LEU A 8 18.86 -13.05 24.35
C LEU A 8 17.66 -12.22 23.89
N GLY A 9 17.71 -10.92 24.15
CA GLY A 9 16.79 -9.96 23.57
C GLY A 9 16.95 -9.92 22.05
N ILE A 10 15.82 -9.92 21.34
CA ILE A 10 15.74 -9.91 19.89
C ILE A 10 16.28 -8.57 19.37
N LEU A 11 17.34 -8.64 18.57
CA LEU A 11 17.74 -7.55 17.68
C LEU A 11 17.32 -7.96 16.26
N SER A 12 16.10 -7.63 15.87
CA SER A 12 15.63 -7.78 14.50
C SER A 12 16.33 -6.74 13.62
N LEU A 13 17.51 -7.09 13.08
CA LEU A 13 18.12 -6.33 11.99
C LEU A 13 17.31 -6.57 10.71
N THR A 14 16.36 -5.67 10.44
CA THR A 14 15.74 -5.58 9.12
C THR A 14 16.72 -4.90 8.17
N ALA A 15 17.61 -5.68 7.56
CA ALA A 15 18.44 -5.23 6.46
C ALA A 15 17.60 -5.22 5.16
N GLY A 16 16.69 -4.25 5.04
CA GLY A 16 16.01 -3.99 3.78
C GLY A 16 16.93 -3.18 2.88
N THR A 17 17.61 -3.80 1.93
CA THR A 17 18.28 -3.05 0.86
C THR A 17 17.20 -2.48 -0.05
N GLN A 18 16.81 -1.22 0.17
CA GLN A 18 15.98 -0.49 -0.77
C GLN A 18 16.84 -0.12 -1.98
N VAL A 19 16.60 -0.80 -3.10
CA VAL A 19 17.15 -0.39 -4.39
C VAL A 19 16.07 0.42 -5.10
N SER A 20 16.26 1.74 -5.16
CA SER A 20 15.35 2.63 -5.86
C SER A 20 15.71 2.66 -7.35
N ALA A 21 14.76 2.29 -8.21
CA ALA A 21 14.82 2.65 -9.63
C ALA A 21 14.10 4.00 -9.82
N ALA A 22 14.55 4.81 -10.78
CA ALA A 22 13.81 6.00 -11.17
C ALA A 22 12.44 5.61 -11.71
N ASP A 23 11.41 6.40 -11.40
CA ASP A 23 10.07 6.20 -11.97
C ASP A 23 10.16 6.24 -13.50
N LEU A 24 9.55 5.26 -14.17
CA LEU A 24 9.47 5.27 -15.63
C LEU A 24 8.32 6.20 -16.02
N SER A 25 8.66 7.38 -16.55
CA SER A 25 7.67 8.39 -16.94
C SER A 25 7.80 8.76 -18.41
N TRP A 26 6.65 8.94 -19.08
CA TRP A 26 6.59 9.39 -20.48
C TRP A 26 5.50 10.44 -20.66
N GLY A 27 5.83 11.50 -21.41
CA GLY A 27 4.97 12.68 -21.56
C GLY A 27 5.27 13.78 -20.54
N ASP A 28 4.43 14.80 -20.56
CA ASP A 28 4.56 16.04 -19.77
C ASP A 28 3.23 16.38 -19.10
N PRO A 29 3.18 16.52 -17.76
CA PRO A 29 1.92 16.77 -17.05
C PRO A 29 1.32 18.16 -17.32
N THR A 30 2.08 19.07 -17.95
CA THR A 30 1.63 20.42 -18.31
C THR A 30 0.97 20.48 -19.69
N LEU A 31 1.08 19.41 -20.50
CA LEU A 31 0.48 19.32 -21.83
C LEU A 31 -0.85 18.57 -21.77
N ASP A 32 -1.75 18.83 -22.71
CA ASP A 32 -3.05 18.13 -22.81
C ASP A 32 -2.90 16.61 -23.00
N SER A 33 -1.82 16.17 -23.66
CA SER A 33 -1.47 14.75 -23.78
C SER A 33 -1.18 14.10 -22.43
N GLY A 34 -0.74 14.89 -21.45
CA GLY A 34 -0.38 14.47 -20.11
C GLY A 34 0.93 13.68 -20.04
N GLN A 35 1.18 13.19 -18.83
CA GLN A 35 2.26 12.30 -18.48
C GLN A 35 1.70 11.02 -17.87
N PHE A 36 2.28 9.90 -18.26
CA PHE A 36 2.06 8.61 -17.61
C PHE A 36 3.30 8.21 -16.83
N LYS A 37 3.08 7.61 -15.66
CA LYS A 37 4.12 7.10 -14.76
C LYS A 37 3.87 5.65 -14.43
N VAL A 38 4.93 4.86 -14.43
CA VAL A 38 4.95 3.49 -13.94
C VAL A 38 6.02 3.37 -12.87
N SER A 39 5.59 2.91 -11.71
CA SER A 39 6.48 2.55 -10.62
C SER A 39 5.98 1.27 -9.96
N GLY A 40 6.62 0.87 -8.86
CA GLY A 40 6.30 -0.37 -8.21
C GLY A 40 7.34 -0.78 -7.18
N ALA A 41 7.20 -2.01 -6.71
CA ALA A 41 8.18 -2.64 -5.84
C ALA A 41 8.15 -4.15 -6.03
N ILE A 42 9.29 -4.80 -5.80
CA ILE A 42 9.39 -6.24 -5.65
C ILE A 42 9.81 -6.50 -4.21
N ARG A 43 9.03 -7.28 -3.48
CA ARG A 43 9.29 -7.59 -2.08
C ARG A 43 9.61 -9.07 -1.93
N SER A 44 10.78 -9.37 -1.40
CA SER A 44 11.12 -10.70 -0.90
C SER A 44 11.36 -10.65 0.61
N ARG A 45 11.18 -11.78 1.28
CA ARG A 45 11.46 -11.95 2.70
C ARG A 45 12.34 -13.17 2.90
N TYR A 46 13.20 -13.11 3.90
CA TYR A 46 13.83 -14.27 4.50
C TYR A 46 13.47 -14.28 5.99
N LEU A 47 12.99 -15.41 6.49
CA LEU A 47 12.55 -15.55 7.88
C LEU A 47 13.40 -16.63 8.57
N HIS A 48 14.13 -16.21 9.60
CA HIS A 48 14.75 -17.09 10.58
C HIS A 48 14.20 -16.77 11.97
N LYS A 49 13.83 -17.81 12.72
CA LYS A 49 13.32 -17.75 14.09
C LYS A 49 14.05 -18.81 14.92
N ASP A 50 14.63 -18.42 16.05
CA ASP A 50 15.30 -19.32 16.99
C ASP A 50 14.37 -19.87 18.09
N TYR A 51 13.14 -19.37 18.16
CA TYR A 51 12.12 -19.73 19.16
C TYR A 51 10.95 -20.56 18.59
N VAL A 52 11.08 -21.15 17.39
CA VAL A 52 9.97 -21.88 16.75
C VAL A 52 9.52 -23.06 17.61
N VAL A 53 8.36 -22.93 18.22
CA VAL A 53 7.64 -24.06 18.78
C VAL A 53 6.82 -24.68 17.66
N GLY A 54 7.35 -25.75 17.06
CA GLY A 54 6.77 -26.37 15.85
C GLY A 54 5.29 -26.78 15.98
N ALA A 55 4.79 -26.99 17.21
CA ALA A 55 3.39 -27.28 17.49
C ALA A 55 2.44 -26.08 17.32
N ASN A 56 2.92 -24.84 17.49
CA ASN A 56 2.09 -23.62 17.48
C ASN A 56 2.33 -22.74 16.25
N GLU A 57 3.57 -22.73 15.73
CA GLU A 57 3.99 -21.77 14.70
C GLU A 57 4.36 -22.41 13.36
N GLY A 58 4.22 -23.74 13.26
CA GLY A 58 4.67 -24.53 12.10
C GLY A 58 6.19 -24.70 12.04
N SER A 59 6.69 -25.40 11.02
CA SER A 59 8.12 -25.72 10.86
C SER A 59 8.89 -24.78 9.92
N GLN A 60 8.29 -23.66 9.50
CA GLN A 60 8.92 -22.75 8.53
C GLN A 60 9.96 -21.88 9.21
N ASN A 61 11.17 -22.41 9.28
CA ASN A 61 12.39 -21.68 9.59
C ASN A 61 13.29 -21.68 8.35
N ASP A 62 14.16 -20.68 8.22
CA ASP A 62 15.04 -20.50 7.06
C ASP A 62 14.27 -20.39 5.72
N ASP A 63 13.12 -19.72 5.75
CA ASP A 63 12.23 -19.57 4.60
C ASP A 63 12.53 -18.29 3.83
N TRP A 64 12.94 -18.42 2.56
CA TRP A 64 12.98 -17.31 1.61
C TRP A 64 11.76 -17.36 0.69
N ARG A 65 11.08 -16.23 0.53
CA ARG A 65 9.89 -16.13 -0.32
C ARG A 65 9.78 -14.78 -1.01
N LEU A 66 9.43 -14.81 -2.30
CA LEU A 66 8.86 -13.65 -2.98
C LEU A 66 7.48 -13.40 -2.37
N THR A 67 7.32 -12.25 -1.71
CA THR A 67 6.10 -11.90 -0.99
C THR A 67 5.09 -11.29 -1.94
N ASP A 68 5.50 -10.23 -2.64
CA ASP A 68 4.64 -9.52 -3.57
C ASP A 68 5.43 -8.75 -4.64
N ILE A 69 4.75 -8.51 -5.76
CA ILE A 69 5.12 -7.54 -6.78
C ILE A 69 4.01 -6.50 -6.83
N LYS A 70 4.38 -5.24 -6.60
CA LYS A 70 3.51 -4.07 -6.66
C LYS A 70 3.74 -3.33 -7.97
N LEU A 71 2.65 -2.99 -8.65
CA LEU A 71 2.62 -2.12 -9.83
C LEU A 71 1.79 -0.87 -9.49
N VAL A 72 2.36 0.30 -9.75
CA VAL A 72 1.70 1.60 -9.58
C VAL A 72 1.68 2.32 -10.92
N LEU A 73 0.50 2.72 -11.34
CA LEU A 73 0.28 3.53 -12.53
C LEU A 73 -0.23 4.90 -12.11
N GLY A 74 0.32 5.95 -12.72
CA GLY A 74 -0.13 7.33 -12.54
C GLY A 74 -0.35 8.01 -13.89
N TYR A 75 -1.36 8.86 -13.97
CA TYR A 75 -1.57 9.76 -15.08
C TYR A 75 -1.88 11.16 -14.57
N GLU A 76 -1.34 12.17 -15.24
CA GLU A 76 -1.62 13.56 -14.93
C GLU A 76 -1.54 14.43 -16.19
N ASN A 77 -2.52 15.33 -16.34
CA ASN A 77 -2.45 16.46 -17.27
C ASN A 77 -3.02 17.73 -16.56
N PRO A 78 -3.18 18.88 -17.24
CA PRO A 78 -3.71 20.09 -16.61
C PRO A 78 -5.09 19.94 -15.98
N ASN A 79 -5.91 19.00 -16.46
CA ASN A 79 -7.31 18.85 -16.08
C ASN A 79 -7.60 17.55 -15.30
N TRP A 80 -6.82 16.50 -15.54
CA TRP A 80 -7.10 15.14 -15.12
C TRP A 80 -5.95 14.55 -14.33
N ILE A 81 -6.31 13.70 -13.37
CA ILE A 81 -5.41 12.85 -12.60
C ILE A 81 -6.00 11.45 -12.54
N ALA A 82 -5.16 10.43 -12.57
CA ALA A 82 -5.59 9.07 -12.30
C ALA A 82 -4.48 8.29 -11.61
N GLY A 83 -4.88 7.28 -10.84
CA GLY A 83 -3.96 6.41 -10.13
C GLY A 83 -4.50 4.99 -10.03
N ALA A 84 -3.61 4.01 -10.18
CA ALA A 84 -3.91 2.61 -9.90
C ALA A 84 -2.74 1.94 -9.15
N ASP A 85 -3.05 1.10 -8.17
CA ASP A 85 -2.12 0.27 -7.41
C ASP A 85 -2.65 -1.16 -7.44
N ALA A 86 -1.89 -2.06 -8.06
CA ALA A 86 -2.20 -3.48 -8.12
C ALA A 86 -1.04 -4.30 -7.56
N ARG A 87 -1.36 -5.36 -6.83
CA ARG A 87 -0.38 -6.23 -6.18
C ARG A 87 -0.62 -7.68 -6.56
N CYS A 88 0.44 -8.32 -7.00
CA CYS A 88 0.51 -9.75 -7.22
C CYS A 88 1.24 -10.38 -6.04
N TYR A 89 0.60 -11.33 -5.38
CA TYR A 89 1.22 -12.13 -4.33
C TYR A 89 1.58 -13.51 -4.87
N GLN A 90 2.55 -14.14 -4.23
CA GLN A 90 2.86 -15.54 -4.45
C GLN A 90 2.56 -16.30 -3.15
N TYR A 91 1.52 -17.13 -3.15
CA TYR A 91 1.28 -18.12 -2.09
C TYR A 91 1.92 -19.47 -2.46
N ASP A 92 1.39 -20.14 -3.47
CA ASP A 92 1.89 -21.37 -4.06
C ASP A 92 2.53 -21.14 -5.43
N ARG A 93 1.96 -20.22 -6.22
CA ARG A 93 2.45 -19.85 -7.56
C ARG A 93 2.50 -18.33 -7.72
N LEU A 94 3.38 -17.85 -8.61
CA LEU A 94 3.47 -16.43 -8.90
C LEU A 94 2.11 -15.87 -9.37
N CYS A 95 1.61 -14.82 -8.71
CA CYS A 95 0.35 -14.14 -8.99
C CYS A 95 -0.90 -15.04 -8.90
N ASP A 96 -0.88 -16.03 -8.00
CA ASP A 96 -2.06 -16.81 -7.66
C ASP A 96 -3.10 -16.00 -6.87
N ALA A 97 -2.68 -14.89 -6.25
CA ALA A 97 -3.57 -13.83 -5.78
C ALA A 97 -3.17 -12.46 -6.34
N ILE A 98 -4.16 -11.73 -6.84
CA ILE A 98 -4.00 -10.38 -7.39
C ILE A 98 -5.05 -9.49 -6.74
N PHE A 99 -4.59 -8.41 -6.11
CA PHE A 99 -5.44 -7.43 -5.45
C PHE A 99 -5.27 -6.07 -6.11
N LEU A 100 -6.38 -5.45 -6.49
CA LEU A 100 -6.39 -4.04 -6.87
C LEU A 100 -6.57 -3.24 -5.58
N LYS A 101 -5.52 -2.55 -5.15
CA LYS A 101 -5.55 -1.74 -3.93
C LYS A 101 -6.26 -0.42 -4.19
N LYS A 102 -5.97 0.24 -5.32
CA LYS A 102 -6.56 1.52 -5.73
C LYS A 102 -6.75 1.54 -7.24
N ALA A 103 -7.82 2.21 -7.69
CA ALA A 103 -8.07 2.53 -9.09
C ALA A 103 -9.07 3.67 -9.16
N TRP A 104 -8.59 4.88 -9.45
CA TRP A 104 -9.42 6.07 -9.44
C TRP A 104 -8.98 7.05 -10.52
N VAL A 105 -9.92 7.92 -10.89
CA VAL A 105 -9.73 9.07 -11.78
C VAL A 105 -10.24 10.32 -11.08
N GLY A 106 -9.71 11.47 -11.43
CA GLY A 106 -10.14 12.74 -10.89
C GLY A 106 -9.94 13.89 -11.84
N TYR A 107 -10.71 14.94 -11.59
CA TYR A 107 -10.71 16.19 -12.32
C TYR A 107 -10.25 17.33 -11.41
N LYS A 108 -9.32 18.14 -11.90
CA LYS A 108 -8.82 19.35 -11.24
C LYS A 108 -9.79 20.49 -11.57
N LEU A 109 -10.52 20.94 -10.56
CA LEU A 109 -11.40 22.11 -10.68
C LEU A 109 -10.59 23.42 -10.66
N SER A 110 -9.46 23.40 -9.97
CA SER A 110 -8.45 24.46 -9.90
C SER A 110 -7.15 23.85 -9.35
N ASP A 111 -6.12 24.67 -9.14
CA ASP A 111 -4.88 24.25 -8.49
C ASP A 111 -5.10 23.79 -7.03
N GLN A 112 -6.14 24.28 -6.35
CA GLN A 112 -6.46 23.93 -4.96
C GLN A 112 -7.56 22.86 -4.82
N GLN A 113 -8.35 22.63 -5.87
CA GLN A 113 -9.58 21.85 -5.78
C GLN A 113 -9.62 20.70 -6.77
N ARG A 114 -10.04 19.52 -6.29
CA ARG A 114 -10.23 18.34 -7.15
C ARG A 114 -11.38 17.48 -6.68
N VAL A 115 -11.98 16.77 -7.63
CA VAL A 115 -12.94 15.69 -7.39
C VAL A 115 -12.35 14.40 -7.93
N THR A 116 -12.43 13.33 -7.16
CA THR A 116 -11.93 12.00 -7.53
C THR A 116 -13.02 10.95 -7.34
N ALA A 117 -13.08 9.97 -8.23
CA ALA A 117 -14.02 8.86 -8.20
C ALA A 117 -13.33 7.54 -8.51
N GLY A 118 -13.76 6.47 -7.86
CA GLY A 118 -13.21 5.13 -8.01
C GLY A 118 -12.83 4.51 -6.67
N LEU A 119 -12.06 3.43 -6.74
CA LEU A 119 -11.47 2.77 -5.58
C LEU A 119 -10.30 3.62 -5.08
N GLN A 120 -10.47 4.25 -3.94
CA GLN A 120 -9.54 5.27 -3.46
C GLN A 120 -9.46 5.31 -1.93
N PRO A 121 -8.38 5.90 -1.37
CA PRO A 121 -8.23 6.00 0.08
C PRO A 121 -9.39 6.75 0.71
N VAL A 122 -9.85 6.26 1.86
CA VAL A 122 -10.69 7.05 2.76
C VAL A 122 -9.75 7.91 3.59
N ASP A 123 -9.69 9.21 3.31
CA ASP A 123 -8.83 10.10 4.08
C ASP A 123 -9.42 10.31 5.47
N PHE A 124 -8.73 9.77 6.47
CA PHE A 124 -8.99 10.00 7.88
C PHE A 124 -7.70 10.52 8.53
N GLY A 125 -7.81 11.35 9.57
CA GLY A 125 -6.64 11.87 10.28
C GLY A 125 -5.62 12.56 9.35
N PHE A 126 -4.37 12.06 9.35
CA PHE A 126 -3.25 12.64 8.60
C PHE A 126 -3.00 12.01 7.21
N GLY A 127 -3.87 11.11 6.74
CA GLY A 127 -3.74 10.47 5.42
C GLY A 127 -3.55 8.96 5.49
N GLU A 128 -2.65 8.37 4.73
CA GLU A 128 -2.32 6.94 4.88
C GLU A 128 -0.94 6.78 5.50
N PHE A 129 -0.76 5.74 6.31
CA PHE A 129 0.54 5.35 6.87
C PHE A 129 1.29 6.51 7.56
N TRP A 130 0.60 7.31 8.38
CA TRP A 130 1.23 8.44 9.09
C TRP A 130 1.95 8.00 10.38
N GLY A 131 1.86 6.73 10.76
CA GLY A 131 2.66 6.14 11.82
C GLY A 131 4.14 6.12 11.47
N SER A 132 4.98 6.11 12.50
CA SER A 132 6.44 6.02 12.36
C SER A 132 7.01 4.76 13.02
N SER A 133 6.14 3.91 13.56
CA SER A 133 6.49 2.66 14.22
C SER A 133 6.23 1.49 13.29
N TYR A 134 6.91 0.36 13.51
CA TYR A 134 6.65 -0.88 12.76
C TYR A 134 5.19 -1.36 12.88
N TYR A 135 4.54 -1.03 13.99
CA TYR A 135 3.14 -1.36 14.26
C TYR A 135 2.18 -0.21 13.90
N GLU A 136 2.70 0.83 13.22
CA GLU A 136 1.99 2.05 12.89
C GLU A 136 1.35 2.69 14.13
N THR A 137 0.12 3.24 14.04
CA THR A 137 -0.62 3.72 15.21
C THR A 137 -1.81 2.80 15.56
N LEU A 138 -2.48 3.07 16.68
CA LEU A 138 -3.73 2.38 17.03
C LEU A 138 -4.77 2.44 15.90
N LEU A 139 -4.74 3.52 15.10
CA LEU A 139 -5.67 3.73 13.99
C LEU A 139 -5.38 2.80 12.80
N ASN A 140 -4.13 2.37 12.60
CA ASN A 140 -3.80 1.29 11.67
C ASN A 140 -4.36 -0.06 12.15
N THR A 141 -4.29 -0.35 13.45
CA THR A 141 -4.81 -1.62 14.00
C THR A 141 -6.32 -1.77 13.78
N VAL A 142 -7.07 -0.66 13.79
CA VAL A 142 -8.51 -0.64 13.48
C VAL A 142 -8.81 -0.37 11.99
N GLY A 143 -7.79 -0.35 11.12
CA GLY A 143 -7.91 -0.25 9.67
C GLY A 143 -8.19 1.15 9.11
N LEU A 144 -8.09 2.22 9.91
CA LEU A 144 -8.39 3.59 9.45
C LEU A 144 -7.25 4.24 8.66
N GLU A 145 -6.02 3.73 8.78
CA GLU A 145 -4.84 4.27 8.11
C GLU A 145 -4.57 3.67 6.72
N ASP A 146 -5.23 2.57 6.36
CA ASP A 146 -4.95 1.83 5.13
C ASP A 146 -6.21 1.37 4.38
N ILE A 147 -7.37 1.94 4.67
CA ILE A 147 -8.63 1.58 4.01
C ILE A 147 -8.83 2.30 2.66
N ASP A 148 -9.18 1.51 1.65
CA ASP A 148 -9.54 1.95 0.31
C ASP A 148 -10.95 1.49 -0.03
N ASN A 149 -11.84 2.43 -0.37
CA ASN A 149 -13.23 2.14 -0.67
C ASN A 149 -13.63 2.75 -2.02
N LEU A 150 -14.65 2.17 -2.65
CA LEU A 150 -15.24 2.74 -3.85
C LEU A 150 -16.12 3.92 -3.48
N GLY A 151 -15.84 5.09 -4.05
CA GLY A 151 -16.60 6.28 -3.73
C GLY A 151 -16.23 7.50 -4.55
N ILE A 152 -16.79 8.64 -4.14
CA ILE A 152 -16.49 9.96 -4.68
C ILE A 152 -15.92 10.81 -3.55
N LYS A 153 -14.92 11.63 -3.87
CA LYS A 153 -14.23 12.49 -2.91
C LYS A 153 -13.95 13.85 -3.52
N TYR A 154 -14.20 14.90 -2.74
CA TYR A 154 -13.78 16.26 -3.02
C TYR A 154 -12.64 16.63 -2.07
N LYS A 155 -11.59 17.24 -2.60
CA LYS A 155 -10.49 17.81 -1.81
C LYS A 155 -10.30 19.29 -2.14
N PHE A 156 -10.15 20.07 -1.09
CA PHE A 156 -9.63 21.44 -1.12
C PHE A 156 -8.37 21.51 -0.25
N ALA A 157 -7.28 22.02 -0.80
CA ALA A 157 -6.06 22.26 -0.04
C ALA A 157 -5.39 23.56 -0.52
N ASP A 158 -5.11 24.45 0.43
CA ASP A 158 -4.26 25.62 0.24
C ASP A 158 -3.14 25.63 1.30
N ASP A 159 -2.41 26.74 1.41
CA ASP A 159 -1.29 26.87 2.35
C ASP A 159 -1.69 26.82 3.84
N LYS A 160 -2.98 26.97 4.16
CA LYS A 160 -3.49 27.11 5.53
C LYS A 160 -4.50 26.05 5.91
N TYR A 161 -5.25 25.54 4.95
CA TYR A 161 -6.43 24.72 5.17
C TYR A 161 -6.41 23.48 4.27
N ASN A 162 -6.85 22.38 4.85
CA ASN A 162 -7.09 21.14 4.14
C ASN A 162 -8.48 20.61 4.52
N LEU A 163 -9.32 20.40 3.51
CA LEU A 163 -10.66 19.86 3.67
C LEU A 163 -10.85 18.70 2.68
N THR A 164 -11.31 17.57 3.20
CA THR A 164 -11.71 16.42 2.41
C THR A 164 -13.15 16.05 2.75
N LEU A 165 -13.98 15.88 1.72
CA LEU A 165 -15.35 15.38 1.83
C LEU A 165 -15.47 14.13 0.96
N GLY A 166 -15.79 12.99 1.57
CA GLY A 166 -15.89 11.71 0.87
C GLY A 166 -17.23 11.02 1.11
N PHE A 167 -17.73 10.36 0.08
CA PHE A 167 -18.89 9.47 0.15
C PHE A 167 -18.54 8.11 -0.47
N TYR A 168 -18.63 7.06 0.34
CA TYR A 168 -18.18 5.71 0.01
C TYR A 168 -19.31 4.72 0.25
N PRO A 169 -20.14 4.42 -0.78
CA PRO A 169 -21.31 3.55 -0.62
C PRO A 169 -20.97 2.06 -0.48
N THR A 170 -19.76 1.64 -0.85
CA THR A 170 -19.31 0.25 -0.79
C THR A 170 -17.84 0.17 -0.46
N ASP A 171 -17.43 -0.96 0.12
CA ASP A 171 -16.02 -1.27 0.37
C ASP A 171 -15.24 -1.49 -0.94
N GLY A 172 -13.94 -1.75 -0.80
CA GLY A 172 -13.04 -1.98 -1.92
C GLY A 172 -13.27 -3.29 -2.69
N GLY A 173 -14.18 -4.16 -2.25
CA GLY A 173 -14.52 -5.43 -2.87
C GLY A 173 -13.46 -6.53 -2.72
N ASN A 174 -13.84 -7.73 -3.16
CA ASN A 174 -12.98 -8.91 -3.18
C ASN A 174 -12.33 -9.11 -4.56
N TYR A 175 -11.02 -9.35 -4.56
CA TYR A 175 -10.25 -9.61 -5.78
C TYR A 175 -9.85 -11.08 -5.90
N LYS A 176 -9.00 -11.41 -6.88
CA LYS A 176 -8.64 -12.80 -7.16
C LYS A 176 -7.77 -13.34 -6.03
N GLY A 177 -8.28 -14.33 -5.31
CA GLY A 177 -7.57 -15.09 -4.27
C GLY A 177 -8.30 -16.39 -3.95
N THR A 178 -7.61 -17.34 -3.33
CA THR A 178 -8.20 -18.64 -2.92
C THR A 178 -9.11 -18.53 -1.69
N GLN A 179 -9.04 -17.41 -0.96
CA GLN A 179 -10.02 -17.07 0.07
C GLN A 179 -11.22 -16.35 -0.56
N LYS A 180 -12.38 -16.99 -0.42
CA LYS A 180 -13.68 -16.32 -0.41
C LYS A 180 -14.01 -16.15 1.08
N ASP A 181 -14.50 -14.98 1.47
CA ASP A 181 -14.95 -14.66 2.83
C ASP A 181 -15.65 -15.82 3.56
#